data_AF-A0AAW8AT88-F1
#
_entry.id   AF-A0AAW8AT88-F1
#
_cell.length_a   1.000
_cell.length_b   1.000
_cell.length_c   1.000
_cell.angle_alpha   90.00
_cell.angle_beta   90.00
_cell.angle_gamma   90.00
#
_symmetry.space_group_name_H-M   'P 1'
#
loop_
_entity.id
_entity.type
_entity.pdbx_description
1 polymer ?
#
loop_
_entity_poly.entity_id
_entity_poly.type
_entity_poly.pdbx_seq_one_letter_code
_entity_poly.pdbx_strand_id
1 'polypeptide(L)'
;LDKPYSQHMDLVSYFWSGKHHRSVKGINLITLYATDQNGQNIPINFRIYDKSEGKTKNDYFMDMLSEVLSWGAKIQFITGDSWYSSTANLKTIRKHGIRFMFGIDCNRKVSPE
;
A
#
# COMPACT_ATOMS: atom_id res chain seq x y z
N LEU A 1 -1.54 9.57 -9.94
CA LEU A 1 -2.30 10.33 -10.95
C LEU A 1 -1.57 11.64 -11.19
N ASP A 2 -1.12 11.91 -12.41
CA ASP A 2 -0.31 13.10 -12.72
C ASP A 2 -1.21 14.33 -12.89
N LYS A 3 -0.87 15.43 -12.20
CA LYS A 3 -1.62 16.70 -12.25
C LYS A 3 -0.69 17.87 -12.56
N PRO A 4 -0.32 18.07 -13.84
CA PRO A 4 0.70 19.05 -14.22
C PRO A 4 0.31 20.53 -14.03
N TYR A 5 -0.99 20.85 -13.90
CA TYR A 5 -1.48 22.25 -13.84
C TYR A 5 -2.01 22.68 -12.46
N SER A 6 -1.91 21.86 -11.40
CA SER A 6 -2.43 22.22 -10.08
C SER A 6 -1.37 22.96 -9.25
N GLN A 7 -1.60 24.25 -8.97
CA GLN A 7 -0.66 25.09 -8.23
C GLN A 7 -0.87 25.09 -6.70
N HIS A 8 -2.09 24.83 -6.22
CA HIS A 8 -2.40 24.74 -4.79
C HIS A 8 -3.49 23.69 -4.54
N MET A 9 -3.11 22.58 -3.92
CA MET A 9 -4.00 21.61 -3.28
C MET A 9 -3.14 20.89 -2.25
N ASP A 10 -3.51 20.95 -0.97
CA ASP A 10 -2.69 20.46 0.16
C ASP A 10 -2.26 18.99 0.02
N LEU A 11 -3.00 18.21 -0.77
CA LEU A 11 -2.75 16.79 -1.05
C LEU A 11 -1.84 16.52 -2.28
N VAL A 12 -1.42 17.57 -3.02
CA VAL A 12 -0.53 17.43 -4.17
C VAL A 12 0.91 17.48 -3.70
N SER A 13 1.61 16.38 -3.88
CA SER A 13 3.00 16.21 -3.48
C SER A 13 3.87 15.80 -4.68
N TYR A 14 5.17 16.07 -4.57
CA TYR A 14 6.14 15.56 -5.53
C TYR A 14 6.38 14.07 -5.29
N PHE A 15 6.23 13.28 -6.34
CA PHE A 15 6.50 11.84 -6.35
C PHE A 15 7.36 11.47 -7.55
N TRP A 16 8.25 10.50 -7.37
CA TRP A 16 9.06 9.97 -8.47
C TRP A 16 8.16 9.25 -9.47
N SER A 17 8.11 9.73 -10.72
CA SER A 17 7.45 9.01 -11.81
C SER A 17 8.47 8.23 -12.61
N GLY A 18 8.37 6.90 -12.56
CA GLY A 18 9.20 6.02 -13.38
C GLY A 18 9.02 6.25 -14.88
N LYS A 19 7.84 6.71 -15.32
CA LYS A 19 7.56 7.04 -16.73
C LYS A 19 8.29 8.30 -17.18
N HIS A 20 8.42 9.29 -16.30
CA HIS A 20 9.01 10.58 -16.63
C HIS A 20 10.45 10.73 -16.13
N HIS A 21 10.99 9.71 -15.44
CA HIS A 21 12.31 9.70 -14.80
C HIS A 21 12.59 10.99 -13.99
N ARG A 22 11.54 11.56 -13.40
CA ARG A 22 11.61 12.83 -12.66
C ARG A 22 10.53 12.88 -11.59
N SER A 23 10.74 13.74 -10.61
CA SER A 23 9.72 14.11 -9.64
C SER A 23 8.61 14.90 -10.34
N VAL A 24 7.40 14.35 -10.35
CA VAL A 24 6.21 14.99 -10.90
C VAL A 24 5.25 15.35 -9.77
N LYS A 25 4.49 16.43 -9.97
CA LYS A 25 3.37 16.76 -9.07
C LYS A 25 2.24 15.78 -9.32
N GLY A 26 1.85 15.08 -8.27
CA GLY A 26 0.77 14.12 -8.36
C GLY A 26 0.07 13.91 -7.02
N ILE A 27 -0.96 13.08 -7.07
CA ILE A 27 -1.61 12.55 -5.88
C ILE A 27 -1.19 11.09 -5.77
N ASN A 28 -0.69 10.73 -4.59
CA ASN A 28 -0.29 9.37 -4.26
C ASN A 28 -1.49 8.67 -3.64
N LEU A 29 -1.97 7.66 -4.35
CA LEU A 29 -3.16 6.89 -4.02
C LEU A 29 -2.70 5.49 -3.60
N ILE A 30 -3.11 5.07 -2.41
CA ILE A 30 -2.90 3.72 -1.91
C ILE A 30 -4.25 3.01 -2.04
N THR A 31 -4.28 1.91 -2.77
CA THR A 31 -5.51 1.15 -3.03
C THR A 31 -5.34 -0.28 -2.56
N LEU A 32 -6.25 -0.76 -1.72
CA LEU A 32 -6.45 -2.18 -1.47
C LEU A 32 -7.40 -2.72 -2.53
N TYR A 33 -6.88 -3.61 -3.34
CA TYR A 33 -7.58 -4.21 -4.46
C TYR A 33 -7.74 -5.70 -4.19
N ALA A 34 -8.96 -6.21 -4.31
CA ALA A 34 -9.25 -7.61 -4.05
C ALA A 34 -9.85 -8.27 -5.28
N THR A 35 -9.52 -9.54 -5.42
CA THR A 35 -10.12 -10.44 -6.39
C THR A 35 -10.99 -11.42 -5.64
N ASP A 36 -12.26 -11.51 -6.01
CA ASP A 36 -13.17 -12.51 -5.44
C ASP A 36 -12.88 -13.92 -6.02
N GLN A 37 -13.57 -14.93 -5.50
CA GLN A 37 -13.42 -16.31 -5.97
C GLN A 37 -13.94 -16.52 -7.42
N ASN A 38 -14.73 -15.58 -7.93
CA ASN A 38 -15.26 -15.58 -9.29
C ASN A 38 -14.36 -14.81 -10.26
N GLY A 39 -13.20 -14.31 -9.81
CA GLY A 39 -12.26 -13.53 -10.62
C GLY A 39 -12.65 -12.05 -10.80
N GLN A 40 -13.64 -11.56 -10.06
CA GLN A 40 -14.04 -10.16 -10.07
C GLN A 40 -13.07 -9.31 -9.26
N ASN A 41 -12.64 -8.21 -9.87
CA ASN A 41 -11.58 -7.37 -9.37
C ASN A 41 -12.17 -6.05 -8.86
N ILE A 42 -12.16 -5.86 -7.53
CA ILE A 42 -12.88 -4.77 -6.86
C ILE A 42 -11.95 -4.00 -5.92
N PRO A 43 -11.90 -2.66 -6.00
CA PRO A 43 -11.23 -1.86 -4.98
C PRO A 43 -12.05 -1.90 -3.68
N ILE A 44 -11.46 -2.44 -2.62
CA ILE A 44 -12.14 -2.54 -1.32
C ILE A 44 -11.95 -1.26 -0.50
N ASN A 45 -10.75 -0.68 -0.55
CA ASN A 45 -10.43 0.52 0.23
C ASN A 45 -9.38 1.35 -0.52
N PHE A 46 -9.42 2.67 -0.36
CA PHE A 46 -8.41 3.57 -0.90
C PHE A 46 -8.11 4.72 0.07
N ARG A 47 -6.85 5.16 0.09
CA ARG A 47 -6.41 6.33 0.86
C ARG A 47 -5.55 7.23 0.00
N ILE A 48 -5.74 8.53 0.17
CA ILE A 48 -4.84 9.53 -0.39
C ILE A 48 -3.72 9.72 0.62
N TYR A 49 -2.49 9.54 0.17
CA TYR A 49 -1.32 9.75 1.02
C TYR A 49 -1.10 11.25 1.24
N ASP A 50 -1.28 11.68 2.48
CA ASP A 50 -0.98 13.03 2.93
C ASP A 50 0.31 13.05 3.76
N LYS A 51 1.26 13.92 3.39
CA LYS A 51 2.51 14.09 4.13
C LYS A 51 2.32 14.83 5.46
N SER A 52 1.26 15.64 5.57
CA SER A 52 0.96 16.44 6.76
C SER A 52 0.60 15.56 7.98
N GLU A 53 0.01 14.38 7.73
CA GLU A 53 -0.40 13.44 8.77
C GLU A 53 0.77 12.74 9.47
N GLY A 54 2.00 12.87 8.95
CA GLY A 54 3.19 12.20 9.50
C GLY A 54 3.16 10.67 9.38
N LYS A 55 2.16 10.11 8.67
CA LYS A 55 2.01 8.67 8.43
C LYS A 55 2.82 8.22 7.22
N THR A 56 3.42 7.04 7.31
CA THR A 56 4.06 6.39 6.18
C THR A 56 3.04 5.60 5.35
N LYS A 57 3.40 5.22 4.13
CA LYS A 57 2.56 4.33 3.30
C LYS A 57 2.24 3.00 4.00
N ASN A 58 3.16 2.51 4.83
CA ASN A 58 2.95 1.28 5.60
C ASN A 58 1.89 1.49 6.69
N ASP A 59 1.86 2.64 7.35
CA ASP A 59 0.85 2.96 8.35
C ASP A 59 -0.54 3.03 7.71
N TYR A 60 -0.67 3.71 6.56
CA TYR A 60 -1.93 3.70 5.80
C TYR A 60 -2.36 2.29 5.40
N PHE A 61 -1.42 1.45 4.93
CA PHE A 61 -1.74 0.06 4.58
C PHE A 61 -2.27 -0.73 5.79
N MET A 62 -1.63 -0.59 6.96
CA MET A 62 -2.06 -1.26 8.18
C MET A 62 -3.42 -0.77 8.68
N ASP A 63 -3.66 0.55 8.63
CA ASP A 63 -4.94 1.16 8.98
C ASP A 63 -6.06 0.63 8.07
N MET A 64 -5.82 0.63 6.74
CA MET A 64 -6.78 0.12 5.76
C MET A 64 -7.03 -1.38 5.95
N LEU A 65 -5.99 -2.17 6.23
CA LEU A 65 -6.14 -3.59 6.48
C LEU A 65 -6.98 -3.85 7.73
N SER A 66 -6.72 -3.12 8.83
CA SER A 66 -7.48 -3.24 10.06
C SER A 66 -8.95 -2.90 9.86
N GLU A 67 -9.23 -1.83 9.11
CA GLU A 67 -10.59 -1.40 8.77
C GLU A 67 -11.32 -2.46 7.93
N VAL A 68 -10.68 -2.98 6.88
CA VAL A 68 -11.28 -4.02 6.02
C VAL A 68 -11.57 -5.30 6.80
N LEU A 69 -10.68 -5.69 7.73
CA LEU A 69 -10.93 -6.84 8.61
C LEU A 69 -12.08 -6.55 9.58
N SER A 70 -12.22 -5.32 10.07
CA SER A 70 -13.33 -4.91 10.95
C SER A 70 -14.69 -4.95 10.24
N TRP A 71 -14.73 -4.73 8.92
CA TRP A 71 -15.92 -4.90 8.09
C TRP A 71 -16.34 -6.37 7.93
N GLY A 72 -15.55 -7.32 8.41
CA GLY A 72 -15.79 -8.75 8.29
C GLY A 72 -15.31 -9.34 6.97
N ALA A 73 -14.45 -8.64 6.23
CA ALA A 73 -13.87 -9.16 5.00
C ALA A 73 -13.01 -10.40 5.30
N LYS A 74 -13.33 -11.51 4.63
CA LYS A 74 -12.59 -12.77 4.76
C LYS A 74 -11.46 -12.83 3.74
N ILE A 75 -10.29 -12.31 4.12
CA ILE A 75 -9.10 -12.30 3.26
C ILE A 75 -8.34 -13.61 3.43
N GLN A 76 -8.23 -14.38 2.35
CA GLN A 76 -7.45 -15.64 2.37
C GLN A 76 -5.96 -15.42 2.10
N PHE A 77 -5.65 -14.40 1.31
CA PHE A 77 -4.31 -14.14 0.81
C PHE A 77 -4.11 -12.64 0.57
N ILE A 78 -2.96 -12.10 0.96
CA ILE A 78 -2.54 -10.73 0.65
C ILE A 78 -1.32 -10.78 -0.26
N THR A 79 -1.37 -10.02 -1.34
CA THR A 79 -0.22 -9.81 -2.24
C THR A 79 0.23 -8.37 -2.18
N GLY A 80 1.53 -8.13 -2.35
CA GLY A 80 2.07 -6.78 -2.39
C GLY A 80 3.52 -6.73 -2.87
N ASP A 81 3.96 -5.53 -3.21
CA ASP A 81 5.34 -5.28 -3.61
C ASP A 81 6.30 -5.23 -2.40
N SER A 82 7.61 -5.18 -2.68
CA SER A 82 8.64 -5.20 -1.65
C SER A 82 8.62 -3.99 -0.71
N TRP A 83 8.02 -2.87 -1.10
CA TRP A 83 7.91 -1.68 -0.26
C TRP A 83 7.06 -1.93 0.99
N TYR A 84 6.08 -2.84 0.90
CA TYR A 84 5.20 -3.22 2.01
C TYR A 84 5.69 -4.46 2.77
N SER A 85 6.83 -5.05 2.37
CA SER A 85 7.42 -6.27 2.96
C SER A 85 8.13 -6.07 4.30
N SER A 86 7.76 -5.03 5.05
CA SER A 86 8.35 -4.72 6.35
C SER A 86 8.11 -5.87 7.34
N THR A 87 9.06 -6.14 8.24
CA THR A 87 8.91 -7.19 9.26
C THR A 87 7.69 -6.99 10.15
N ALA A 88 7.36 -5.74 10.47
CA ALA A 88 6.19 -5.38 11.27
C ALA A 88 4.88 -5.73 10.54
N ASN A 89 4.77 -5.37 9.25
CA ASN A 89 3.59 -5.68 8.44
C ASN A 89 3.40 -7.19 8.32
N LEU A 90 4.45 -7.92 7.93
CA LEU A 90 4.38 -9.37 7.72
C LEU A 90 4.01 -10.13 9.01
N LYS A 91 4.57 -9.71 10.17
CA LYS A 91 4.21 -10.28 11.47
C LYS A 91 2.74 -10.01 11.81
N THR A 92 2.24 -8.82 11.51
CA THR A 92 0.85 -8.46 11.81
C THR A 92 -0.13 -9.25 10.93
N ILE A 93 0.14 -9.35 9.63
CA ILE A 93 -0.66 -10.17 8.70
C ILE A 93 -0.70 -11.63 9.19
N ARG A 94 0.45 -12.18 9.59
CA ARG A 94 0.54 -13.53 10.15
C ARG A 94 -0.26 -13.69 11.44
N LYS A 95 -0.27 -12.69 12.32
CA LYS A 95 -1.04 -12.69 13.58
C LYS A 95 -2.55 -12.77 13.31
N HIS A 96 -3.02 -12.19 12.21
CA HIS A 96 -4.41 -12.32 11.77
C HIS A 96 -4.73 -13.67 11.09
N GLY A 97 -3.76 -14.58 10.98
CA GLY A 97 -3.94 -15.88 10.32
C GLY A 97 -4.04 -15.80 8.80
N ILE A 98 -3.70 -14.65 8.21
CA ILE A 98 -3.79 -14.42 6.78
C ILE A 98 -2.48 -14.85 6.12
N ARG A 99 -2.58 -15.57 5.00
CA ARG A 99 -1.41 -15.94 4.18
C ARG A 99 -1.00 -14.76 3.32
N PHE A 100 0.29 -14.67 2.97
CA PHE A 100 0.78 -13.56 2.17
C PHE A 100 1.86 -13.95 1.18
N MET A 101 1.98 -13.15 0.12
CA MET A 101 3.09 -13.17 -0.82
C MET A 101 3.52 -11.74 -1.10
N PHE A 102 4.72 -11.39 -0.64
CA PHE A 102 5.30 -10.08 -0.90
C PHE A 102 6.58 -10.23 -1.69
N GLY A 103 6.86 -9.26 -2.56
CA GLY A 103 8.20 -9.08 -3.09
C GLY A 103 9.21 -8.87 -1.95
N ILE A 104 10.45 -9.27 -2.14
CA ILE A 104 11.54 -9.03 -1.19
C ILE A 104 12.54 -8.11 -1.88
N ASP A 105 12.93 -7.02 -1.20
CA ASP A 105 13.95 -6.11 -1.71
C ASP A 105 15.33 -6.80 -1.71
N CYS A 106 16.17 -6.53 -2.71
CA CYS A 106 17.50 -7.12 -2.86
C CYS A 106 18.43 -6.79 -1.68
N ASN A 107 18.17 -5.66 -1.01
CA ASN A 107 18.94 -5.21 0.16
C ASN A 107 18.45 -5.82 1.49
N ARG A 108 17.49 -6.75 1.46
CA ARG A 108 16.94 -7.36 2.67
C ARG A 108 17.94 -8.33 3.28
N LYS A 109 18.48 -7.98 4.45
CA LYS A 109 19.34 -8.85 5.24
C LYS A 109 18.52 -9.99 5.84
N VAL A 110 18.79 -11.20 5.37
CA VAL A 110 18.29 -12.44 5.95
C VAL A 110 19.40 -12.94 6.88
N SER A 111 19.09 -13.20 8.14
CA SER A 111 20.02 -13.96 8.98
C SER A 111 20.04 -15.38 8.43
N PRO A 112 21.20 -15.91 7.99
CA PRO A 112 21.38 -17.34 8.04
C PRO A 112 21.24 -17.74 9.51
N GLU A 113 20.61 -18.86 9.78
CA GLU A 113 20.47 -19.40 11.14
C GLU A 113 21.84 -19.56 11.83
#